data_AF-A0A1J0VPD3-F1
#
_entry.id   AF-A0A1J0VPD3-F1
#
_cell.length_a   1.000
_cell.length_b   1.000
_cell.length_c   1.000
_cell.angle_alpha   90.00
_cell.angle_beta   90.00
_cell.angle_gamma   90.00
#
_symmetry.space_group_name_H-M   'P 1'
#
loop_
_entity.id
_entity.type
_entity.pdbx_description
1 polymer ?
#
loop_
_entity_poly.entity_id
_entity_poly.type
_entity_poly.pdbx_seq_one_letter_code
_entity_poly.pdbx_strand_id
1 'polypeptide(L)'
;MHNEPPIRPHSHTLAHLRALLPPQRVHALSFRAALRIAQRQAESLHDRHGSFGAPVPDSIISSLPQLHVELVDSPISSLRFWDAGQQQWIVQLAASDAEPTRRFHLAYEFKHILDHNHRHQLYRGDEHHTTNCQAERAARNFAGLLLVPSTVLTDAWVAGTRDPTALATLFAVDPAVITARLAQIGIGKSVRTPQAGTGIDPIPNATRKECPICPARTTAARRNSPSRARPSRARMAMAEA
;
A
#
# COMPACT_ATOMS: atom_id res chain seq x y z
N MET A 1 8.89 -39.54 13.91
CA MET A 1 9.31 -38.33 14.64
C MET A 1 9.67 -37.28 13.60
N HIS A 2 8.72 -36.45 13.20
CA HIS A 2 8.96 -35.37 12.24
C HIS A 2 9.40 -34.13 13.04
N ASN A 3 10.64 -33.71 12.84
CA ASN A 3 11.17 -32.45 13.37
C ASN A 3 10.50 -31.31 12.60
N GLU A 4 9.56 -30.64 13.26
CA GLU A 4 9.03 -29.35 12.82
C GLU A 4 10.14 -28.29 12.98
N PRO A 5 10.42 -27.44 11.98
CA PRO A 5 11.46 -26.43 12.09
C PRO A 5 11.11 -25.43 13.19
N PRO A 6 12.10 -24.91 13.94
CA PRO A 6 11.84 -24.03 15.07
C PRO A 6 11.16 -22.73 14.60
N ILE A 7 9.91 -22.54 15.05
CA ILE A 7 9.16 -21.30 14.89
C ILE A 7 9.97 -20.18 15.55
N ARG A 8 10.52 -19.27 14.74
CA ARG A 8 11.23 -18.10 15.27
C ARG A 8 10.23 -17.26 16.08
N PRO A 9 10.60 -16.75 17.26
CA PRO A 9 9.67 -16.02 18.11
C PRO A 9 9.07 -14.82 17.36
N HIS A 10 7.73 -14.82 17.24
CA HIS A 10 6.93 -13.82 16.54
C HIS A 10 7.01 -12.40 17.14
N SER A 11 7.63 -12.27 18.32
CA SER A 11 7.75 -11.04 19.10
C SER A 11 8.55 -9.92 18.41
N HIS A 12 9.20 -10.18 17.27
CA HIS A 12 9.97 -9.16 16.54
C HIS A 12 9.54 -8.93 15.09
N THR A 13 8.46 -9.54 14.59
CA THR A 13 8.04 -9.39 13.19
C THR A 13 7.74 -7.94 12.84
N LEU A 14 6.92 -7.26 13.66
CA LEU A 14 6.54 -5.86 13.41
C LEU A 14 7.75 -4.91 13.47
N ALA A 15 8.62 -5.08 14.46
CA ALA A 15 9.87 -4.31 14.57
C ALA A 15 10.79 -4.55 13.35
N HIS A 16 10.92 -5.78 12.90
CA HIS A 16 11.72 -6.11 11.72
C HIS A 16 11.17 -5.50 10.44
N LEU A 17 9.86 -5.61 10.20
CA LEU A 17 9.22 -5.04 9.01
C LEU A 17 9.33 -3.51 8.99
N ARG A 18 9.32 -2.86 10.16
CA ARG A 18 9.60 -1.42 10.28
C ARG A 18 11.07 -1.09 10.01
N ALA A 19 12.01 -1.97 10.39
CA ALA A 19 13.42 -1.77 10.11
C ALA A 19 13.79 -1.85 8.61
N LEU A 20 12.86 -2.29 7.73
CA LEU A 20 13.05 -2.23 6.27
C LEU A 20 12.92 -0.81 5.71
N LEU A 21 12.39 0.13 6.49
CA LEU A 21 12.42 1.54 6.14
C LEU A 21 13.86 2.06 6.23
N PRO A 22 14.29 2.94 5.31
CA PRO A 22 15.58 3.58 5.46
C PRO A 22 15.64 4.42 6.75
N PRO A 23 16.82 4.62 7.35
CA PRO A 23 17.00 5.51 8.48
C PRO A 23 16.37 6.88 8.23
N GLN A 24 15.93 7.53 9.30
CA GLN A 24 15.15 8.76 9.25
C GLN A 24 15.83 9.79 8.33
N ARG A 25 15.09 10.25 7.33
CA ARG A 25 15.57 11.17 6.30
C ARG A 25 15.01 12.56 6.53
N VAL A 26 15.79 13.58 6.15
CA VAL A 26 15.35 14.98 6.11
C VAL A 26 14.17 15.17 5.14
N HIS A 27 14.07 14.31 4.11
CA HIS A 27 13.01 14.37 3.11
C HIS A 27 12.27 13.05 2.99
N ALA A 28 10.96 13.18 2.77
CA ALA A 28 10.09 12.07 2.46
C ALA A 28 10.50 11.36 1.16
N LEU A 29 10.26 10.05 1.11
CA LEU A 29 10.56 9.21 -0.04
C LEU A 29 9.66 9.55 -1.23
N SER A 30 10.12 9.19 -2.43
CA SER A 30 9.21 9.16 -3.58
C SER A 30 8.15 8.08 -3.37
N PHE A 31 6.95 8.30 -3.89
CA PHE A 31 5.87 7.32 -3.73
C PHE A 31 6.24 5.94 -4.30
N ARG A 32 6.97 5.91 -5.43
CA ARG A 32 7.53 4.66 -5.98
C ARG A 32 8.47 3.94 -5.00
N ALA A 33 9.27 4.67 -4.23
CA ALA A 33 10.12 4.06 -3.21
C ALA A 33 9.29 3.51 -2.04
N ALA A 34 8.21 4.19 -1.62
CA ALA A 34 7.28 3.68 -0.62
C ALA A 34 6.59 2.38 -1.06
N LEU A 35 6.19 2.27 -2.33
CA LEU A 35 5.64 1.02 -2.90
C LEU A 35 6.67 -0.13 -2.89
N ARG A 36 7.95 0.14 -3.19
CA ARG A 36 9.01 -0.88 -3.07
C ARG A 36 9.23 -1.33 -1.62
N ILE A 37 9.09 -0.43 -0.64
CA ILE A 37 9.14 -0.80 0.77
C ILE A 37 7.96 -1.70 1.12
N ALA A 38 6.75 -1.36 0.67
CA ALA A 38 5.57 -2.21 0.85
C ALA A 38 5.78 -3.62 0.28
N GLN A 39 6.35 -3.72 -0.93
CA GLN A 39 6.71 -5.01 -1.52
C GLN A 39 7.71 -5.80 -0.67
N ARG A 40 8.81 -5.18 -0.27
CA ARG A 40 9.82 -5.84 0.59
C ARG A 40 9.24 -6.27 1.94
N GLN A 41 8.30 -5.51 2.49
CA GLN A 41 7.62 -5.87 3.73
C GLN A 41 6.71 -7.09 3.54
N ALA A 42 5.96 -7.16 2.44
CA ALA A 42 5.13 -8.32 2.13
C ALA A 42 5.99 -9.59 1.88
N GLU A 43 7.04 -9.47 1.07
CA GLU A 43 8.01 -10.55 0.83
C GLU A 43 8.69 -11.02 2.11
N SER A 44 9.18 -10.08 2.94
CA SER A 44 9.81 -10.41 4.21
C SER A 44 8.87 -11.08 5.20
N LEU A 45 7.57 -10.77 5.15
CA LEU A 45 6.57 -11.43 6.00
C LEU A 45 6.36 -12.88 5.57
N HIS A 46 6.30 -13.16 4.26
CA HIS A 46 6.31 -14.52 3.72
C HIS A 46 7.56 -15.29 4.13
N ASP A 47 8.75 -14.72 3.91
CA ASP A 47 10.02 -15.39 4.22
C ASP A 47 10.13 -15.80 5.70
N ARG A 48 9.51 -15.04 6.60
CA ARG A 48 9.53 -15.31 8.05
C ARG A 48 8.56 -16.37 8.52
N HIS A 49 7.41 -16.46 7.86
CA HIS A 49 6.35 -17.40 8.22
C HIS A 49 6.35 -18.66 7.34
N GLY A 50 7.25 -18.71 6.34
CA GLY A 50 7.37 -19.79 5.36
C GLY A 50 6.64 -19.45 4.07
N SER A 51 7.04 -20.12 2.99
CA SER A 51 6.35 -20.00 1.70
C SER A 51 4.97 -20.66 1.80
N PHE A 52 3.91 -19.88 1.63
CA PHE A 52 2.54 -20.39 1.55
C PHE A 52 2.15 -20.64 0.09
N GLY A 53 1.34 -21.67 -0.13
CA GLY A 53 0.55 -21.79 -1.35
C GLY A 53 -0.60 -20.77 -1.36
N ALA A 54 -1.49 -20.90 -2.34
CA ALA A 54 -2.76 -20.16 -2.35
C ALA A 54 -3.86 -20.98 -1.64
N PRO A 55 -4.67 -20.38 -0.75
CA PRO A 55 -4.58 -19.00 -0.26
C PRO A 55 -3.53 -18.84 0.86
N VAL A 56 -2.98 -17.62 0.99
CA VAL A 56 -2.06 -17.25 2.08
C VAL A 56 -2.85 -17.18 3.41
N PRO A 57 -2.53 -17.90 4.48
CA PRO A 57 -3.37 -17.90 5.67
C PRO A 57 -3.37 -16.56 6.41
N ASP A 58 -4.51 -16.13 6.94
CA ASP A 58 -4.64 -14.87 7.71
C ASP A 58 -3.79 -14.85 8.97
N SER A 59 -3.50 -16.03 9.51
CA SER A 59 -2.62 -16.21 10.67
C SER A 59 -1.23 -15.63 10.44
N ILE A 60 -0.81 -15.37 9.20
CA ILE A 60 0.43 -14.64 8.92
C ILE A 60 0.45 -13.23 9.55
N ILE A 61 -0.74 -12.62 9.76
CA ILE A 61 -0.92 -11.35 10.47
C ILE A 61 -1.61 -11.59 11.82
N SER A 62 -2.71 -12.35 11.87
CA SER A 62 -3.55 -12.43 13.07
C SER A 62 -2.92 -13.19 14.24
N SER A 63 -1.87 -13.97 14.00
CA SER A 63 -1.11 -14.63 15.07
C SER A 63 0.01 -13.78 15.68
N LEU A 64 0.22 -12.55 15.19
CA LEU A 64 1.28 -11.70 15.69
C LEU A 64 0.99 -11.23 17.13
N PRO A 65 1.93 -11.38 18.09
CA PRO A 65 1.68 -11.08 19.50
C PRO A 65 1.27 -9.63 19.80
N GLN A 66 1.62 -8.68 18.94
CA GLN A 66 1.27 -7.26 19.11
C GLN A 66 -0.06 -6.88 18.45
N LEU A 67 -0.81 -7.86 17.93
CA LEU A 67 -2.06 -7.65 17.20
C LEU A 67 -3.18 -8.48 17.82
N HIS A 68 -4.35 -7.85 17.96
CA HIS A 68 -5.61 -8.51 18.23
C HIS A 68 -6.58 -8.20 17.10
N VAL A 69 -7.16 -9.23 16.51
CA VAL A 69 -8.14 -9.09 15.43
C VAL A 69 -9.49 -9.51 15.97
N GLU A 70 -10.49 -8.66 15.80
CA GLU A 70 -11.85 -8.92 16.26
C GLU A 70 -12.87 -8.64 15.15
N LEU A 71 -13.94 -9.44 15.15
CA LEU A 71 -15.09 -9.24 14.29
C LEU A 71 -16.15 -8.47 15.07
N VAL A 72 -16.60 -7.35 14.51
CA VAL A 72 -17.56 -6.46 15.16
C VAL A 72 -18.75 -6.19 14.25
N ASP A 73 -19.92 -5.98 14.85
CA ASP A 73 -21.06 -5.44 14.11
C ASP A 73 -20.85 -3.92 13.93
N SER A 74 -20.42 -3.54 12.73
CA SER A 74 -19.97 -2.17 12.42
C SER A 74 -20.41 -1.79 11.01
N PRO A 75 -20.85 -0.54 10.79
CA PRO A 75 -21.11 -0.02 9.45
C PRO A 75 -19.82 0.29 8.68
N ILE A 76 -18.67 0.32 9.35
CA ILE A 76 -17.34 0.53 8.75
C ILE A 76 -16.68 -0.83 8.59
N SER A 77 -16.26 -1.15 7.36
CA SER A 77 -15.65 -2.44 7.00
C SER A 77 -14.40 -2.78 7.81
N SER A 78 -13.55 -1.80 8.13
CA SER A 78 -12.38 -2.01 8.99
C SER A 78 -11.93 -0.75 9.72
N LEU A 79 -11.31 -0.96 10.88
CA LEU A 79 -10.66 0.07 11.68
C LEU A 79 -9.46 -0.52 12.41
N ARG A 80 -8.46 0.31 12.71
CA ARG A 80 -7.37 -0.03 13.61
C ARG A 80 -7.12 1.06 14.64
N PHE A 81 -6.69 0.66 15.82
CA PHE A 81 -6.24 1.58 16.87
C PHE A 81 -5.26 0.89 17.83
N TRP A 82 -4.56 1.69 18.63
CA TRP A 82 -3.65 1.20 19.66
C TRP A 82 -4.40 1.14 21.00
N ASP A 83 -4.45 -0.04 21.61
CA ASP A 83 -4.89 -0.20 22.99
C ASP A 83 -3.68 -0.03 23.92
N ALA A 84 -3.65 1.09 24.63
CA ALA A 84 -2.56 1.40 25.56
C ALA A 84 -2.56 0.52 26.82
N GLY A 85 -3.72 0.01 27.24
CA GLY A 85 -3.85 -0.86 28.42
C GLY A 85 -3.31 -2.26 28.15
N GLN A 86 -3.62 -2.80 26.97
CA GLN A 86 -3.15 -4.12 26.53
C GLN A 86 -1.84 -4.09 25.74
N GLN A 87 -1.33 -2.90 25.42
CA GLN A 87 -0.12 -2.69 24.61
C GLN A 87 -0.12 -3.46 23.28
N GLN A 88 -1.27 -3.43 22.59
CA GLN A 88 -1.46 -4.12 21.32
C GLN A 88 -2.24 -3.26 20.33
N TRP A 89 -2.03 -3.53 19.05
CA TRP A 89 -2.89 -3.02 18.00
C TRP A 89 -4.17 -3.84 17.94
N ILE A 90 -5.31 -3.17 17.98
CA ILE A 90 -6.61 -3.77 17.70
C ILE A 90 -6.94 -3.50 16.24
N VAL A 91 -7.36 -4.55 15.52
CA VAL A 91 -7.92 -4.48 14.17
C VAL A 91 -9.35 -5.01 14.23
N GLN A 92 -10.30 -4.11 14.03
CA GLN A 92 -11.71 -4.43 13.92
C GLN A 92 -12.06 -4.65 12.44
N LEU A 93 -12.75 -5.75 12.17
CA LEU A 93 -13.30 -6.06 10.85
C LEU A 93 -14.81 -6.22 10.97
N ALA A 94 -15.56 -5.69 10.01
CA ALA A 94 -17.01 -5.84 10.00
C ALA A 94 -17.38 -7.32 9.84
N ALA A 95 -18.18 -7.84 10.76
CA ALA A 95 -18.65 -9.23 10.72
C ALA A 95 -19.54 -9.52 9.49
N SER A 96 -20.19 -8.47 8.97
CA SER A 96 -21.04 -8.51 7.77
C SER A 96 -20.26 -8.63 6.45
N ASP A 97 -18.97 -8.27 6.42
CA ASP A 97 -18.15 -8.38 5.22
C ASP A 97 -17.89 -9.86 4.87
N ALA A 98 -17.86 -10.20 3.58
CA ALA A 98 -17.46 -11.53 3.14
C ALA A 98 -16.01 -11.84 3.54
N GLU A 99 -15.67 -13.12 3.69
CA GLU A 99 -14.34 -13.55 4.16
C GLU A 99 -13.18 -13.01 3.29
N PRO A 100 -13.21 -13.08 1.94
CA PRO A 100 -12.21 -12.43 1.08
C PRO A 100 -12.00 -10.93 1.34
N THR A 101 -13.08 -10.22 1.64
CA THR A 101 -13.05 -8.78 1.96
C THR A 101 -12.39 -8.55 3.31
N ARG A 102 -12.73 -9.34 4.33
CA ARG A 102 -12.11 -9.23 5.67
C ARG A 102 -10.62 -9.53 5.63
N ARG A 103 -10.18 -10.55 4.88
CA ARG A 103 -8.76 -10.88 4.66
C ARG A 103 -8.00 -9.69 4.05
N PHE A 104 -8.59 -9.10 3.02
CA PHE A 104 -8.03 -7.94 2.35
C PHE A 104 -7.90 -6.74 3.30
N HIS A 105 -8.96 -6.44 4.05
CA HIS A 105 -8.95 -5.37 5.03
C HIS A 105 -7.98 -5.62 6.19
N LEU A 106 -7.82 -6.85 6.66
CA LEU A 106 -6.79 -7.17 7.65
C LEU A 106 -5.38 -6.81 7.15
N ALA A 107 -5.03 -7.23 5.94
CA ALA A 107 -3.74 -6.89 5.33
C ALA A 107 -3.59 -5.38 5.06
N TYR A 108 -4.69 -4.72 4.67
CA TYR A 108 -4.75 -3.28 4.46
C TYR A 108 -4.46 -2.49 5.73
N GLU A 109 -5.18 -2.80 6.80
CA GLU A 109 -4.99 -2.18 8.12
C GLU A 109 -3.59 -2.45 8.66
N PHE A 110 -3.09 -3.67 8.46
CA PHE A 110 -1.74 -4.05 8.89
C PHE A 110 -0.66 -3.18 8.24
N LYS A 111 -0.76 -2.85 6.94
CA LYS A 111 0.21 -1.96 6.30
C LYS A 111 0.29 -0.61 6.99
N HIS A 112 -0.85 -0.07 7.37
CA HIS A 112 -0.85 1.19 8.05
C HIS A 112 -0.35 1.12 9.50
N ILE A 113 -0.51 -0.03 10.18
CA ILE A 113 0.18 -0.30 11.45
C ILE A 113 1.70 -0.26 11.23
N LEU A 114 2.20 -0.90 10.16
CA LEU A 114 3.63 -0.84 9.82
C LEU A 114 4.10 0.61 9.61
N ASP A 115 3.29 1.42 8.95
CA ASP A 115 3.62 2.81 8.63
C ASP A 115 3.37 3.81 9.76
N HIS A 116 2.79 3.36 10.87
CA HIS A 116 2.58 4.19 12.04
C HIS A 116 3.91 4.82 12.49
N ASN A 117 3.89 6.11 12.81
CA ASN A 117 5.05 6.98 13.07
C ASN A 117 6.00 7.27 11.90
N HIS A 118 5.82 6.63 10.73
CA HIS A 118 6.66 6.84 9.55
C HIS A 118 5.92 7.46 8.36
N ARG A 119 4.62 7.75 8.48
CA ARG A 119 3.80 8.36 7.41
C ARG A 119 4.45 9.59 6.76
N HIS A 120 5.02 10.49 7.56
CA HIS A 120 5.69 11.71 7.06
C HIS A 120 6.94 11.41 6.22
N GLN A 121 7.64 10.31 6.52
CA GLN A 121 8.80 9.86 5.77
C GLN A 121 8.39 9.11 4.48
N LEU A 122 7.25 8.43 4.50
CA LEU A 122 6.78 7.60 3.39
C LEU A 122 5.95 8.36 2.35
N TYR A 123 5.15 9.33 2.80
CA TYR A 123 4.10 9.95 1.99
C TYR A 123 4.20 11.46 2.09
N ARG A 124 4.55 12.10 0.96
CA ARG A 124 4.68 13.57 0.85
C ARG A 124 3.52 14.21 0.08
N GLY A 125 2.71 13.39 -0.58
CA GLY A 125 1.78 13.85 -1.60
C GLY A 125 2.49 14.22 -2.92
N ASP A 126 1.71 14.68 -3.87
CA ASP A 126 2.15 15.31 -5.13
C ASP A 126 1.01 16.20 -5.65
N GLU A 127 1.16 16.78 -6.84
CA GLU A 127 0.13 17.65 -7.46
C GLU A 127 -1.23 16.97 -7.64
N HIS A 128 -1.28 15.64 -7.61
CA HIS A 128 -2.47 14.85 -7.91
C HIS A 128 -2.97 14.04 -6.71
N HIS A 129 -2.14 13.84 -5.68
CA HIS A 129 -2.45 12.97 -4.56
C HIS A 129 -2.04 13.59 -3.24
N THR A 130 -2.95 13.57 -2.28
CA THR A 130 -2.63 13.90 -0.89
C THR A 130 -1.74 12.83 -0.26
N THR A 131 -1.10 13.17 0.87
CA THR A 131 -0.36 12.19 1.69
C THR A 131 -1.24 11.01 2.09
N ASN A 132 -2.50 11.29 2.44
CA ASN A 132 -3.47 10.25 2.78
C ASN A 132 -3.78 9.36 1.57
N CYS A 133 -4.03 9.95 0.40
CA CYS A 133 -4.26 9.17 -0.83
C CYS A 133 -3.09 8.23 -1.14
N GLN A 134 -1.85 8.70 -0.97
CA GLN A 134 -0.67 7.84 -1.12
C GLN A 134 -0.63 6.71 -0.07
N ALA A 135 -0.95 7.01 1.19
CA ALA A 135 -1.01 5.99 2.25
C ALA A 135 -2.06 4.90 1.95
N GLU A 136 -3.28 5.29 1.57
CA GLU A 136 -4.35 4.35 1.19
C GLU A 136 -3.93 3.48 -0.01
N ARG A 137 -3.29 4.09 -1.03
CA ARG A 137 -2.78 3.35 -2.20
C ARG A 137 -1.67 2.38 -1.83
N ALA A 138 -0.77 2.75 -0.93
CA ALA A 138 0.30 1.88 -0.45
C ALA A 138 -0.25 0.73 0.39
N ALA A 139 -1.24 0.97 1.24
CA ALA A 139 -1.95 -0.06 2.00
C ALA A 139 -2.65 -1.07 1.08
N ARG A 140 -3.35 -0.58 0.05
CA ARG A 140 -3.99 -1.44 -0.95
C ARG A 140 -2.98 -2.27 -1.74
N ASN A 141 -1.88 -1.64 -2.16
CA ASN A 141 -0.82 -2.32 -2.89
C ASN A 141 -0.16 -3.41 -2.03
N PHE A 142 0.14 -3.11 -0.77
CA PHE A 142 0.66 -4.08 0.20
C PHE A 142 -0.28 -5.28 0.37
N ALA A 143 -1.58 -5.04 0.58
CA ALA A 143 -2.56 -6.11 0.76
C ALA A 143 -2.60 -7.06 -0.44
N GLY A 144 -2.60 -6.53 -1.66
CA GLY A 144 -2.53 -7.34 -2.87
C GLY A 144 -1.21 -8.09 -3.03
N LEU A 145 -0.08 -7.48 -2.67
CA LEU A 145 1.24 -8.14 -2.70
C LEU A 145 1.33 -9.28 -1.69
N LEU A 146 0.76 -9.09 -0.50
CA LEU A 146 0.77 -10.09 0.56
C LEU A 146 -0.13 -11.28 0.24
N LEU A 147 -1.38 -11.02 -0.15
CA LEU A 147 -2.39 -12.07 -0.38
C LEU A 147 -2.24 -12.78 -1.73
N VAL A 148 -1.58 -12.13 -2.70
CA VAL A 148 -1.34 -12.70 -4.03
C VAL A 148 0.16 -12.61 -4.37
N PRO A 149 0.98 -13.53 -3.82
CA PRO A 149 2.41 -13.57 -4.07
C PRO A 149 2.69 -13.78 -5.57
N SER A 150 3.67 -13.05 -6.11
CA SER A 150 3.96 -13.07 -7.55
C SER A 150 4.35 -14.44 -8.07
N THR A 151 5.11 -15.22 -7.31
CA THR A 151 5.55 -16.58 -7.67
C THR A 151 4.35 -17.52 -7.77
N VAL A 152 3.53 -17.59 -6.72
CA VAL A 152 2.33 -18.45 -6.67
C VAL A 152 1.33 -18.07 -7.77
N LEU A 153 1.13 -16.77 -8.05
CA LEU A 153 0.26 -16.33 -9.14
C LEU A 153 0.80 -16.73 -10.51
N THR A 154 2.11 -16.63 -10.70
CA THR A 154 2.77 -17.03 -11.95
C THR A 154 2.68 -18.53 -12.16
N ASP A 155 2.90 -19.32 -11.11
CA ASP A 155 2.81 -20.78 -11.15
C ASP A 155 1.39 -21.24 -11.50
N ALA A 156 0.37 -20.66 -10.87
CA ALA A 156 -1.04 -20.92 -11.19
C ALA A 156 -1.38 -20.55 -12.65
N TRP A 157 -0.85 -19.42 -13.14
CA TRP A 157 -1.04 -18.97 -14.51
C TRP A 157 -0.40 -19.92 -15.53
N VAL A 158 0.84 -20.36 -15.28
CA VAL A 158 1.58 -21.30 -16.14
C VAL A 158 0.95 -22.69 -16.10
N ALA A 159 0.42 -23.12 -14.96
CA ALA A 159 -0.34 -24.37 -14.82
C ALA A 159 -1.68 -24.37 -15.57
N GLY A 160 -2.15 -23.20 -16.04
CA GLY A 160 -3.28 -23.09 -16.98
C GLY A 160 -4.49 -22.32 -16.45
N THR A 161 -4.51 -21.90 -15.18
CA THR A 161 -5.60 -21.09 -14.64
C THR A 161 -5.45 -19.64 -15.10
N ARG A 162 -6.08 -19.28 -16.22
CA ARG A 162 -6.00 -17.94 -16.83
C ARG A 162 -7.22 -17.04 -16.61
N ASP A 163 -8.30 -17.60 -16.08
CA ASP A 163 -9.49 -16.84 -15.74
C ASP A 163 -9.29 -16.07 -14.41
N PRO A 164 -9.41 -14.72 -14.40
CA PRO A 164 -9.27 -13.93 -13.18
C PRO A 164 -10.24 -14.34 -12.07
N THR A 165 -11.44 -14.83 -12.40
CA THR A 165 -12.42 -15.26 -11.38
C THR A 165 -11.97 -16.56 -10.71
N ALA A 166 -11.53 -17.54 -11.49
CA ALA A 166 -10.95 -18.78 -10.95
C ALA A 166 -9.71 -18.50 -10.09
N LEU A 167 -8.84 -17.58 -10.52
CA LEU A 167 -7.70 -17.14 -9.70
C LEU A 167 -8.16 -16.44 -8.42
N ALA A 168 -9.21 -15.62 -8.46
CA ALA A 168 -9.73 -14.93 -7.29
C ALA A 168 -10.23 -15.93 -6.23
N THR A 169 -10.92 -16.98 -6.68
CA THR A 169 -11.31 -18.11 -5.82
C THR A 169 -10.09 -18.83 -5.24
N LEU A 170 -9.08 -19.12 -6.06
CA LEU A 170 -7.85 -19.79 -5.62
C LEU A 170 -7.11 -19.01 -4.53
N PHE A 171 -6.99 -17.69 -4.67
CA PHE A 171 -6.29 -16.82 -3.72
C PHE A 171 -7.18 -16.32 -2.57
N ALA A 172 -8.48 -16.64 -2.59
CA ALA A 172 -9.49 -16.11 -1.66
C ALA A 172 -9.46 -14.57 -1.56
N VAL A 173 -9.52 -13.90 -2.71
CA VAL A 173 -9.55 -12.44 -2.85
C VAL A 173 -10.61 -12.00 -3.86
N ASP A 174 -10.90 -10.71 -3.94
CA ASP A 174 -11.76 -10.14 -4.98
C ASP A 174 -11.08 -10.19 -6.38
N PRO A 175 -11.82 -10.46 -7.48
CA PRO A 175 -11.27 -10.48 -8.84
C PRO A 175 -10.53 -9.21 -9.28
N ALA A 176 -10.90 -8.04 -8.74
CA ALA A 176 -10.19 -6.79 -9.00
C ALA A 176 -8.75 -6.82 -8.45
N VAL A 177 -8.52 -7.51 -7.33
CA VAL A 177 -7.18 -7.70 -6.76
C VAL A 177 -6.31 -8.54 -7.70
N ILE A 178 -6.84 -9.64 -8.22
CA ILE A 178 -6.15 -10.48 -9.22
C ILE A 178 -5.81 -9.67 -10.47
N THR A 179 -6.78 -8.97 -11.04
CA THR A 179 -6.59 -8.16 -12.24
C THR A 179 -5.44 -7.15 -12.07
N ALA A 180 -5.42 -6.47 -10.92
CA ALA A 180 -4.33 -5.58 -10.56
C ALA A 180 -2.97 -6.28 -10.45
N ARG A 181 -2.94 -7.46 -9.83
CA ARG A 181 -1.69 -8.20 -9.61
C ARG A 181 -1.12 -8.74 -10.91
N LEU A 182 -1.97 -9.27 -11.80
CA LEU A 182 -1.59 -9.64 -13.17
C LEU A 182 -0.98 -8.46 -13.93
N ALA A 183 -1.63 -7.28 -13.87
CA ALA A 183 -1.11 -6.06 -14.49
C ALA A 183 0.25 -5.62 -13.91
N GLN A 184 0.43 -5.72 -12.59
CA GLN A 184 1.67 -5.35 -11.90
C GLN A 184 2.86 -6.24 -12.27
N ILE A 185 2.65 -7.55 -12.43
CA ILE A 185 3.70 -8.50 -12.82
C ILE A 185 3.84 -8.66 -14.33
N GLY A 186 2.91 -8.09 -15.10
CA GLY A 186 2.98 -8.03 -16.56
C GLY A 186 2.52 -9.30 -17.29
N ILE A 187 1.86 -10.23 -16.60
CA ILE A 187 1.32 -11.46 -17.22
C ILE A 187 -0.15 -11.26 -17.62
N GLY A 188 -0.59 -11.94 -18.68
CA GLY A 188 -1.98 -11.84 -19.16
C GLY A 188 -2.30 -10.60 -20.01
N LYS A 189 -1.30 -9.78 -20.37
CA LYS A 189 -1.46 -8.74 -21.39
C LYS A 189 -1.58 -9.41 -22.76
N SER A 190 -2.80 -9.52 -23.29
CA SER A 190 -2.98 -9.81 -24.72
C SER A 190 -2.40 -8.64 -25.51
N VAL A 191 -1.49 -8.92 -26.45
CA VAL A 191 -0.96 -7.89 -27.36
C VAL A 191 -2.13 -7.34 -28.19
N ARG A 192 -2.60 -6.14 -27.83
CA ARG A 192 -3.28 -5.23 -28.74
C ARG A 192 -2.59 -3.88 -28.71
N THR A 193 -1.81 -3.64 -29.77
CA THR A 193 -1.33 -2.36 -30.36
C THR A 193 -0.47 -1.44 -29.48
N PRO A 194 0.67 -0.91 -29.98
CA PRO A 194 1.61 -0.16 -29.16
C PRO A 194 1.03 1.19 -28.73
N GLN A 195 0.91 1.41 -27.43
CA GLN A 195 0.95 2.75 -26.86
C GLN A 195 2.20 2.89 -26.01
N ALA A 196 3.04 3.84 -26.41
CA ALA A 196 4.21 4.25 -25.68
C ALA A 196 3.80 4.87 -24.33
N GLY A 197 4.43 4.44 -23.23
CA GLY A 197 4.25 5.04 -21.92
C GLY A 197 4.59 4.09 -20.79
N THR A 198 5.82 4.13 -20.32
CA THR A 198 6.28 3.48 -19.09
C THR A 198 5.56 4.07 -17.87
N GLY A 199 4.68 3.27 -17.26
CA GLY A 199 4.00 3.63 -16.02
C GLY A 199 3.51 2.39 -15.28
N ILE A 200 3.92 2.23 -14.03
CA ILE A 200 3.33 1.24 -13.12
C ILE A 200 1.94 1.79 -12.77
N ASP A 201 0.91 1.34 -13.47
CA ASP A 201 -0.46 1.74 -13.17
C ASP A 201 -0.92 1.04 -11.88
N PRO A 202 -1.44 1.81 -10.89
CA PRO A 202 -2.08 1.21 -9.73
C PRO A 202 -3.35 0.46 -10.15
N ILE A 203 -3.76 -0.48 -9.30
CA ILE A 203 -5.08 -1.15 -9.32
C ILE A 203 -6.15 -0.16 -9.79
N PRO A 204 -7.00 -0.49 -10.78
CA PRO A 204 -8.11 0.37 -11.14
C PRO A 204 -8.99 0.54 -9.90
N ASN A 205 -8.94 1.71 -9.28
CA ASN A 205 -10.02 2.13 -8.40
C ASN A 205 -11.17 2.58 -9.29
N ALA A 206 -12.37 2.46 -8.73
CA ALA A 206 -13.50 3.36 -8.95
C ALA A 206 -13.10 4.59 -9.78
N THR A 207 -13.80 4.75 -10.89
CA THR A 207 -13.55 5.76 -11.92
C THR A 207 -12.98 7.05 -11.35
N ARG A 208 -12.11 7.71 -12.11
CA ARG A 208 -11.39 8.98 -11.82
C ARG A 208 -12.19 10.12 -11.11
N LYS A 209 -13.50 9.96 -10.93
CA LYS A 209 -14.44 10.82 -10.21
C LYS A 209 -14.63 10.50 -8.72
N GLU A 210 -14.12 9.38 -8.18
CA GLU A 210 -14.53 8.87 -6.85
C GLU A 210 -13.37 8.68 -5.87
N CYS A 211 -12.37 9.56 -5.87
CA CYS A 211 -11.59 9.75 -4.65
C CYS A 211 -12.22 10.92 -3.88
N PRO A 212 -13.10 10.68 -2.89
CA PRO A 212 -13.81 11.75 -2.17
C PRO A 212 -12.88 12.66 -1.34
N ILE A 213 -11.57 12.38 -1.35
CA ILE A 213 -10.53 13.03 -0.53
C ILE A 213 -9.46 13.72 -1.39
N CYS A 214 -9.49 13.55 -2.72
CA CYS A 214 -8.61 14.32 -3.61
C CYS A 214 -9.30 15.64 -3.95
N PRO A 215 -8.69 16.81 -3.71
CA PRO A 215 -9.26 18.06 -4.18
C PRO A 215 -9.38 18.01 -5.71
N ALA A 216 -10.59 18.28 -6.22
CA ALA A 216 -10.78 18.51 -7.64
C ALA A 216 -9.88 19.66 -8.07
N ARG A 217 -9.15 19.49 -9.18
CA ARG A 217 -8.32 20.56 -9.75
C ARG A 217 -9.21 21.78 -9.99
N THR A 218 -9.06 22.84 -9.20
CA THR A 218 -9.60 24.15 -9.55
C THR A 218 -8.82 24.62 -10.77
N THR A 219 -9.39 24.48 -11.96
CA THR A 219 -8.94 25.19 -13.15
C THR A 219 -9.20 26.68 -12.96
N ALA A 220 -8.33 27.36 -12.23
CA ALA A 220 -8.34 28.81 -12.12
C ALA A 220 -7.06 29.38 -12.76
N ALA A 221 -7.28 29.94 -13.95
CA ALA A 221 -6.56 31.05 -14.57
C ALA A 221 -5.04 30.90 -14.80
N ARG A 222 -4.71 30.58 -16.06
CA ARG A 222 -3.65 31.31 -16.78
C ARG A 222 -3.87 32.81 -16.56
N ARG A 223 -3.01 33.47 -15.77
CA ARG A 223 -2.82 34.92 -15.87
C ARG A 223 -1.51 35.17 -16.58
N ASN A 224 -1.64 35.90 -17.69
CA ASN A 224 -0.58 36.43 -18.50
C ASN A 224 0.43 37.22 -17.66
N SER A 225 1.71 36.90 -17.83
CA SER A 225 2.81 37.80 -17.50
C SER A 225 2.83 38.98 -18.49
N PRO A 226 3.00 40.23 -18.03
CA PRO A 226 3.58 41.27 -18.86
C PRO A 226 5.05 41.48 -18.51
N SER A 227 5.86 41.51 -19.56
CA SER A 227 7.28 41.79 -19.59
C SER A 227 7.59 43.27 -19.37
N ARG A 228 8.67 43.53 -18.61
CA ARG A 228 9.63 44.66 -18.64
C ARG A 228 9.12 46.12 -18.66
N ALA A 229 9.58 46.87 -17.65
CA ALA A 229 10.18 48.20 -17.85
C ALA A 229 11.23 48.48 -16.76
N ARG A 230 12.45 48.87 -17.17
CA ARG A 230 13.45 49.61 -16.37
C ARG A 230 13.22 51.11 -16.63
N PRO A 231 13.52 52.00 -15.67
CA PRO A 231 14.75 52.81 -15.73
C PRO A 231 15.38 53.03 -14.33
N SER A 232 16.72 52.99 -14.18
CA SER A 232 17.73 54.08 -14.25
C SER A 232 18.09 54.69 -12.89
N ARG A 233 19.40 54.88 -12.70
CA ARG A 233 20.16 55.32 -11.51
C ARG A 233 19.86 56.76 -11.06
N ALA A 234 20.01 57.03 -9.75
CA ALA A 234 20.87 58.09 -9.23
C ALA A 234 21.08 57.97 -7.69
N ARG A 235 22.37 58.02 -7.28
CA ARG A 235 23.03 58.57 -6.05
C ARG A 235 22.35 58.51 -4.67
N MET A 236 22.98 58.49 -3.49
CA MET A 236 24.33 58.38 -2.89
C MET A 236 24.24 59.12 -1.52
N ALA A 237 24.93 58.63 -0.48
CA ALA A 237 25.20 59.20 0.88
C ALA A 237 24.56 58.35 2.01
N MET A 238 25.34 57.57 2.77
CA MET A 238 26.15 57.92 3.95
C MET A 238 25.34 58.45 5.14
N ALA A 239 25.27 57.68 6.23
CA ALA A 239 25.88 58.02 7.53
C ALA A 239 25.44 57.03 8.62
N GLU A 240 26.39 56.69 9.49
CA GLU A 240 26.26 55.94 10.73
C GLU A 240 25.43 56.68 11.78
N ALA A 241 24.74 55.92 12.65
CA ALA A 241 24.71 56.05 14.10
C ALA A 241 24.04 54.81 14.71
#